data_AF-A0A9D9L2L3-F1
#
_entry.id   AF-A0A9D9L2L3-F1
#
_cell.length_a   1.000
_cell.length_b   1.000
_cell.length_c   1.000
_cell.angle_alpha   90.00
_cell.angle_beta   90.00
_cell.angle_gamma   90.00
#
_symmetry.space_group_name_H-M   'P 1'
#
loop_
_entity.id
_entity.type
_entity.pdbx_description
1 polymer ?
#
loop_
_entity_poly.entity_id
_entity_poly.type
_entity_poly.pdbx_seq_one_letter_code
_entity_poly.pdbx_strand_id
1 'polypeptide(L)'
;MEKIASFTVNHNDLLPGLYVSRKDASGECTVTTFDMRMTAPNREPVMDTASIHTIEHLGATYLRNCAAKNSIVYFGPMGCRTGFYIILFGELE
;
A
#
# COMPACT_ATOMS: atom_id res chain seq x y z
N MET A 1 18.60 -14.92 -5.23
CA MET A 1 17.14 -14.71 -5.24
C MET A 1 16.90 -13.26 -5.59
N GLU A 2 16.03 -12.98 -6.55
CA GLU A 2 15.63 -11.61 -6.85
C GLU A 2 14.77 -11.07 -5.71
N LYS A 3 15.10 -9.87 -5.24
CA LYS A 3 14.37 -9.21 -4.16
C LYS A 3 13.11 -8.56 -4.73
N ILE A 4 11.99 -8.68 -4.02
CA ILE A 4 10.80 -7.88 -4.30
C ILE A 4 11.08 -6.40 -3.98
N ALA A 5 10.31 -5.49 -4.59
CA ALA A 5 10.52 -4.04 -4.48
C ALA A 5 10.61 -3.55 -3.02
N SER A 6 9.78 -4.06 -2.10
CA SER A 6 9.87 -3.65 -0.70
C SER A 6 11.23 -4.00 -0.07
N PHE A 7 11.88 -5.11 -0.47
CA PHE A 7 13.14 -5.58 0.11
C PHE A 7 14.36 -4.83 -0.41
N THR A 8 14.19 -3.88 -1.33
CA THR A 8 15.24 -2.96 -1.77
C THR A 8 15.22 -1.63 -1.02
N VAL A 9 14.18 -1.36 -0.22
CA VAL A 9 14.02 -0.13 0.57
C VAL A 9 14.74 -0.22 1.91
N ASN A 10 15.43 0.86 2.31
CA ASN A 10 15.96 0.99 3.67
C ASN A 10 14.84 1.35 4.66
N HIS A 11 14.34 0.36 5.39
CA HIS A 11 13.25 0.54 6.36
C HIS A 11 13.65 1.33 7.61
N ASN A 12 14.95 1.50 7.89
CA ASN A 12 15.40 2.33 9.00
C ASN A 12 15.11 3.82 8.74
N ASP A 13 15.15 4.24 7.48
CA ASP A 13 14.99 5.64 7.06
C ASP A 13 13.57 5.94 6.55
N LEU A 14 12.77 4.91 6.28
CA LEU A 14 11.40 5.05 5.79
C LEU A 14 10.49 5.71 6.85
N LEU A 15 9.72 6.72 6.43
CA LEU A 15 8.80 7.47 7.28
C LEU A 15 7.34 7.14 6.92
N PRO A 16 6.37 7.47 7.81
CA PRO A 16 4.96 7.51 7.43
C PRO A 16 4.74 8.42 6.22
N GLY A 17 3.95 7.97 5.25
CA GLY A 17 3.81 8.64 3.96
C GLY A 17 3.19 7.74 2.90
N LEU A 18 3.09 8.29 1.68
CA LEU A 18 2.61 7.57 0.50
C LEU A 18 3.73 7.54 -0.54
N TYR A 19 4.11 6.34 -0.98
CA TYR A 19 5.21 6.14 -1.92
C TYR A 19 4.78 5.23 -3.06
N VAL A 20 5.26 5.48 -4.28
CA VAL A 20 5.19 4.47 -5.35
C VAL A 20 6.14 3.33 -5.00
N SER A 21 5.58 2.15 -4.74
CA SER A 21 6.36 0.95 -4.44
C SER A 21 6.88 0.31 -5.73
N ARG A 22 5.99 0.13 -6.71
CA ARG A 22 6.31 -0.43 -8.03
C ARG A 22 5.21 -0.16 -9.04
N LYS A 23 5.56 -0.32 -10.31
CA LYS A 23 4.64 -0.32 -11.45
C LYS A 23 4.76 -1.69 -12.13
N ASP A 24 3.65 -2.36 -12.36
CA ASP A 24 3.59 -3.64 -13.06
C ASP A 24 2.77 -3.48 -14.34
N ALA A 25 3.34 -3.90 -15.48
CA ALA A 25 2.68 -3.84 -16.77
C ALA A 25 2.38 -5.25 -17.30
N SER A 26 1.20 -5.43 -17.89
CA SER A 26 0.78 -6.63 -18.60
C SER A 26 0.00 -6.22 -19.86
N GLY A 27 0.67 -6.30 -21.01
CA GLY A 27 0.15 -5.73 -22.26
C GLY A 27 -0.03 -4.21 -22.14
N GLU A 28 -1.21 -3.72 -22.50
CA GLU A 28 -1.58 -2.30 -22.40
C GLU A 28 -2.05 -1.90 -20.98
N CYS A 29 -2.18 -2.86 -20.06
CA CYS A 29 -2.62 -2.60 -18.70
C CYS A 29 -1.43 -2.39 -17.78
N THR A 30 -1.37 -1.22 -17.14
CA THR A 30 -0.40 -0.93 -16.07
C THR A 30 -1.14 -0.74 -14.76
N VAL A 31 -0.58 -1.29 -13.68
CA VAL A 31 -1.00 -0.98 -12.31
C VAL A 31 0.15 -0.37 -11.53
N THR A 32 -0.17 0.63 -10.72
CA THR A 32 0.76 1.24 -9.78
C THR A 32 0.41 0.77 -8.37
N THR A 33 1.38 0.18 -7.68
CA THR A 33 1.28 -0.19 -6.27
C THR A 33 1.86 0.93 -5.42
N PHE A 34 1.06 1.49 -4.54
CA PHE A 34 1.46 2.48 -3.55
C PHE A 34 1.65 1.84 -2.17
N ASP A 35 2.77 2.15 -1.54
CA ASP A 35 3.05 1.91 -0.14
C ASP A 35 2.49 3.08 0.68
N MET A 36 1.38 2.83 1.39
CA MET A 36 0.80 3.75 2.35
C MET A 36 1.32 3.38 3.74
N ARG A 37 2.36 4.08 4.17
CA ARG A 37 3.04 3.85 5.44
C ARG A 37 2.36 4.65 6.56
N MET A 38 1.88 3.94 7.58
CA MET A 38 1.17 4.52 8.73
C MET A 38 2.10 4.73 9.93
N THR A 39 3.08 3.85 10.11
CA THR A 39 4.06 3.94 11.20
C THR A 39 5.48 3.73 10.70
N ALA A 40 6.45 4.37 11.35
CA ALA A 40 7.87 4.24 11.07
C ALA A 40 8.35 2.82 11.39
N PRO A 41 8.80 2.03 10.40
CA PRO A 41 9.19 0.65 10.62
C PRO A 41 10.28 0.51 11.70
N ASN A 42 10.10 -0.46 12.61
CA ASN A 42 11.02 -0.78 13.70
C ASN A 42 11.30 0.35 14.72
N ARG A 43 10.65 1.52 14.58
CA ARG A 43 10.85 2.70 15.44
C ARG A 43 9.57 3.09 16.16
N GLU A 44 8.41 2.86 15.54
CA GLU A 44 7.10 3.07 16.14
C GLU A 44 6.39 1.72 16.36
N PRO A 45 5.45 1.65 17.34
CA PRO A 45 4.59 0.50 17.49
C PRO A 45 3.86 0.17 16.18
N VAL A 46 3.69 -1.12 15.91
CA VAL A 46 2.82 -1.58 14.82
C VAL A 46 1.36 -1.34 15.19
N MET A 47 0.49 -1.24 14.18
CA MET A 47 -0.95 -1.22 14.41
C MET A 47 -1.39 -2.58 14.97
N ASP A 48 -2.30 -2.55 15.94
CA ASP A 48 -2.89 -3.77 16.46
C ASP A 48 -3.78 -4.44 15.39
N THR A 49 -3.96 -5.75 15.51
CA THR A 49 -4.67 -6.55 14.50
C THR A 49 -6.13 -6.14 14.35
N ALA A 50 -6.80 -5.72 15.44
CA ALA A 50 -8.20 -5.30 15.37
C ALA A 50 -8.34 -3.96 14.64
N SER A 51 -7.47 -2.99 14.94
CA SER A 51 -7.44 -1.68 14.28
C SER A 51 -7.08 -1.80 12.81
N ILE A 52 -6.02 -2.53 12.47
CA ILE A 52 -5.60 -2.64 11.06
C ILE A 52 -6.67 -3.32 10.19
N HIS A 53 -7.36 -4.33 10.73
CA HIS A 53 -8.47 -5.01 10.07
C HIS A 53 -9.71 -4.12 9.96
N THR A 54 -10.00 -3.31 10.99
CA THR A 54 -11.07 -2.30 10.92
C THR A 54 -10.79 -1.27 9.82
N ILE A 55 -9.55 -0.77 9.75
CA ILE A 55 -9.13 0.18 8.71
C ILE A 55 -9.18 -0.47 7.32
N GLU A 56 -8.78 -1.74 7.18
CA GLU A 56 -8.92 -2.51 5.92
C GLU A 56 -10.37 -2.47 5.40
N HIS A 57 -11.33 -2.82 6.25
CA HIS A 57 -12.76 -2.81 5.88
C HIS A 57 -13.25 -1.40 5.54
N LEU A 58 -12.97 -0.40 6.38
CA LEU A 58 -13.41 0.98 6.16
C LEU A 58 -12.80 1.57 4.88
N GLY A 59 -11.50 1.37 4.67
CA GLY A 59 -10.78 1.86 3.51
C GLY A 59 -11.25 1.18 2.22
N ALA A 60 -11.43 -0.14 2.23
CA ALA A 60 -11.96 -0.88 1.08
C ALA A 60 -13.37 -0.40 0.72
N THR A 61 -14.25 -0.21 1.70
CA THR A 61 -15.60 0.32 1.47
C THR A 61 -15.56 1.74 0.91
N TYR A 62 -14.77 2.63 1.52
CA TYR A 62 -14.69 4.02 1.07
C TYR A 62 -14.14 4.14 -0.36
N LEU A 63 -13.01 3.49 -0.64
CA LEU A 63 -12.35 3.56 -1.95
C LEU A 63 -13.21 2.98 -3.08
N ARG A 64 -14.04 1.98 -2.78
CA ARG A 64 -15.00 1.42 -3.75
C ARG A 64 -16.24 2.28 -3.98
N ASN A 65 -16.44 3.34 -3.18
CA ASN A 65 -17.58 4.24 -3.27
C ASN A 65 -17.21 5.70 -3.60
N CYS A 66 -15.91 6.01 -3.74
CA CYS A 66 -15.46 7.35 -4.09
C CYS A 66 -15.49 7.60 -5.61
N ALA A 67 -15.19 8.84 -6.02
CA ALA A 67 -15.14 9.22 -7.45
C ALA A 67 -14.11 8.40 -8.25
N ALA A 68 -13.04 7.93 -7.59
CA ALA A 68 -11.96 7.15 -8.20
C ALA A 68 -12.18 5.63 -8.17
N LYS A 69 -13.38 5.14 -7.79
CA LYS A 69 -13.66 3.71 -7.58
C LYS A 69 -13.27 2.78 -8.73
N ASN A 70 -13.35 3.27 -9.98
CA ASN A 70 -13.03 2.49 -11.19
C ASN A 70 -11.51 2.32 -11.37
N SER A 71 -10.69 3.14 -10.71
CA SER A 71 -9.23 3.03 -10.73
C SER A 71 -8.71 2.06 -9.67
N ILE A 72 -9.50 1.69 -8.66
CA ILE A 72 -9.06 0.86 -7.53
C ILE A 72 -8.98 -0.61 -7.93
N VAL A 73 -7.80 -1.22 -7.79
CA VAL A 73 -7.59 -2.66 -7.95
C VAL A 73 -7.66 -3.35 -6.60
N TYR A 74 -6.95 -2.82 -5.60
CA TYR A 74 -6.82 -3.45 -4.28
C TYR A 74 -6.52 -2.41 -3.20
N PHE A 75 -6.97 -2.69 -1.98
CA PHE A 75 -6.53 -2.03 -0.75
C PHE A 75 -6.42 -3.11 0.32
N GLY A 76 -5.29 -3.19 1.02
CA GLY A 76 -5.17 -4.13 2.12
C GLY A 76 -3.86 -4.02 2.90
N PRO A 77 -3.82 -4.66 4.08
CA PRO A 77 -2.78 -4.45 5.07
C PRO A 77 -1.48 -5.16 4.70
N MET A 78 -0.36 -4.55 5.07
CA MET A 78 0.93 -5.24 5.04
C MET A 78 1.06 -6.17 6.25
N GLY A 79 1.65 -7.36 6.05
CA GLY A 79 1.86 -8.33 7.13
C GLY A 79 2.76 -7.83 8.27
N CYS A 80 3.61 -6.82 8.02
CA CYS A 80 4.41 -6.16 9.06
C CYS A 80 3.59 -5.16 9.91
N ARG A 81 2.32 -4.92 9.58
CA ARG A 81 1.36 -4.09 10.33
C ARG A 81 1.76 -2.61 10.51
N THR A 82 2.57 -2.09 9.61
CA THR A 82 3.01 -0.67 9.61
C THR A 82 2.39 0.15 8.49
N GLY A 83 1.54 -0.45 7.64
CA GLY A 83 0.93 0.22 6.51
C GLY A 83 0.02 -0.66 5.67
N PHE A 84 -0.39 -0.13 4.53
CA PHE A 84 -1.28 -0.76 3.55
C PHE A 84 -0.70 -0.64 2.15
N TYR A 85 -1.05 -1.57 1.26
CA TYR A 85 -0.88 -1.36 -0.17
C TYR A 85 -2.19 -0.87 -0.78
N ILE A 86 -2.09 0.16 -1.63
CA ILE A 86 -3.15 0.54 -2.57
C ILE A 86 -2.66 0.20 -3.97
N ILE A 87 -3.46 -0.51 -4.75
CA ILE A 87 -3.15 -0.79 -6.15
C ILE A 87 -4.17 -0.06 -7.00
N LEU A 88 -3.68 0.74 -7.95
CA LEU A 88 -4.47 1.55 -8.86
C LEU A 88 -4.14 1.18 -10.31
N PHE A 89 -5.13 1.22 -11.20
CA PHE A 89 -4.86 1.21 -12.64
C PHE A 89 -4.18 2.52 -13.06
N GLY A 90 -3.29 2.41 -14.03
CA GLY A 90 -2.55 3.53 -14.62
C GLY A 90 -1.09 3.58 -14.18
N GLU A 91 -0.34 4.40 -14.91
CA GLU A 91 1.04 4.74 -14.61
C GLU A 91 1.06 6.04 -13.79
N LEU A 92 1.09 5.92 -12.46
CA LEU A 92 0.91 7.03 -11.53
C LEU A 92 2.23 7.38 -10.83
N GLU A 93 2.34 8.60 -10.28
CA GLU A 93 3.51 9.13 -9.57
C GLU A 93 3.17 9.55 -8.13
#